data_AF-A0A8H6ULE8-F1
#
_entry.id   AF-A0A8H6ULE8-F1
#
_cell.length_a   1.000
_cell.length_b   1.000
_cell.length_c   1.000
_cell.angle_alpha   90.00
_cell.angle_beta   90.00
_cell.angle_gamma   90.00
#
_symmetry.space_group_name_H-M   'P 1'
#
loop_
_entity.id
_entity.type
_entity.pdbx_description
1 polymer ?
#
loop_
_entity_poly.entity_id
_entity_poly.type
_entity_poly.pdbx_seq_one_letter_code
_entity_poly.pdbx_strand_id
1 'polypeptide(L)'
;MNGNQSVTSRLFETTPRIEDFKAICSQTTNKASYPLSSCIEKNIPIYDVTTLDHLNQELTTHLQNEWHHALNTGPGIVVLKGMYHPTRHGPTLTATTEAFTRIIAQERLTATKKGDHFAASGKNDRIWNSFSKHALLDSRSFVDYYSNPWLRLIAESWLGPAYRVTAQVNIVKPGGAAQESHRDYHLGFQGGAATARFPRTLQVASQYLTLQGAVAHSDMPARSGPTRFLPFSQCFEPGYLAWRGEDFRAYFRENYVALPLELGDGVFFNPAVFHAAGANEMLPEDGPAGDDGEY
;
A
#
# COMPACT_ATOMS: atom_id res chain seq x y z
N MET A 1 -38.05 -23.89 -29.20
CA MET A 1 -36.62 -23.68 -29.49
C MET A 1 -35.92 -23.43 -28.17
N ASN A 2 -35.38 -24.48 -27.54
CA ASN A 2 -34.64 -24.34 -26.29
C ASN A 2 -33.22 -23.89 -26.65
N GLY A 3 -32.97 -22.59 -26.50
CA GLY A 3 -31.63 -22.03 -26.62
C GLY A 3 -30.71 -22.74 -25.64
N ASN A 4 -29.66 -23.36 -26.18
CA ASN A 4 -28.64 -24.08 -25.43
C ASN A 4 -27.94 -23.10 -24.48
N GLN A 5 -28.41 -22.97 -23.24
CA GLN A 5 -27.71 -22.21 -22.21
C GLN A 5 -26.47 -23.01 -21.80
N SER A 6 -25.39 -22.83 -22.55
CA SER A 6 -24.07 -23.35 -22.19
C SER A 6 -23.65 -22.75 -20.85
N VAL A 7 -23.10 -23.59 -19.97
CA VAL A 7 -22.56 -23.15 -18.67
C VAL A 7 -21.44 -22.14 -18.93
N THR A 8 -21.50 -20.99 -18.26
CA THR A 8 -20.45 -19.96 -18.36
C THR A 8 -19.13 -20.50 -17.85
N SER A 9 -18.05 -20.19 -18.56
CA SER A 9 -16.70 -20.61 -18.18
C SER A 9 -16.26 -20.01 -16.86
N ARG A 10 -15.64 -20.83 -16.02
CA ARG A 10 -15.04 -20.40 -14.76
C ARG A 10 -13.80 -19.52 -14.95
N LEU A 11 -13.20 -19.48 -16.13
CA LEU A 11 -11.97 -18.70 -16.45
C LEU A 11 -12.31 -17.41 -17.20
N PHE A 12 -11.40 -16.43 -17.18
CA PHE A 12 -11.45 -15.32 -18.14
C PHE A 12 -11.05 -15.84 -19.52
N GLU A 13 -11.99 -15.86 -20.46
CA GLU A 13 -11.78 -16.46 -21.80
C GLU A 13 -11.30 -15.44 -22.82
N THR A 14 -11.60 -14.17 -22.59
CA THR A 14 -11.21 -13.06 -23.44
C THR A 14 -10.00 -12.35 -22.86
N THR A 15 -9.09 -11.93 -23.73
CA THR A 15 -8.01 -11.01 -23.37
C THR A 15 -8.60 -9.76 -22.70
N PRO A 16 -8.05 -9.32 -21.55
CA PRO A 16 -8.49 -8.09 -20.90
C PRO A 16 -8.44 -6.91 -21.86
N ARG A 17 -9.54 -6.17 -21.97
CA ARG A 17 -9.62 -5.01 -22.88
C ARG A 17 -9.20 -3.74 -22.15
N ILE A 18 -8.29 -2.98 -22.76
CA ILE A 18 -7.81 -1.72 -22.19
C ILE A 18 -8.93 -0.67 -22.08
N GLU A 19 -9.87 -0.63 -23.02
CA GLU A 19 -10.96 0.36 -22.99
C GLU A 19 -11.91 0.18 -21.80
N ASP A 20 -12.19 -1.07 -21.41
CA ASP A 20 -13.00 -1.35 -20.22
C ASP A 20 -12.27 -0.89 -18.94
N PHE A 21 -10.94 -1.05 -18.91
CA PHE A 21 -10.10 -0.60 -17.81
C PHE A 21 -10.02 0.93 -17.72
N LYS A 22 -9.86 1.62 -18.85
CA LYS A 22 -9.88 3.09 -18.91
C LYS A 22 -11.20 3.65 -18.40
N ALA A 23 -12.32 3.05 -18.79
CA ALA A 23 -13.65 3.46 -18.33
C ALA A 23 -13.83 3.31 -16.81
N ILE A 24 -13.25 2.26 -16.21
CA ILE A 24 -13.24 2.07 -14.76
C ILE A 24 -12.36 3.12 -14.07
N CYS A 25 -11.16 3.38 -14.61
CA CYS A 25 -10.19 4.29 -13.98
C CYS A 25 -10.52 5.78 -14.18
N SER A 26 -11.40 6.13 -15.12
CA SER A 26 -11.82 7.51 -15.38
C SER A 26 -12.88 8.04 -14.42
N GLN A 27 -13.29 7.23 -13.43
CA GLN A 27 -14.24 7.63 -12.40
C GLN A 27 -13.69 8.77 -11.52
N THR A 28 -14.61 9.50 -10.89
CA THR A 28 -14.28 10.58 -9.95
C THR A 28 -14.89 10.29 -8.58
N THR A 29 -14.06 10.39 -7.54
CA THR A 29 -14.46 10.20 -6.15
C THR A 29 -15.31 11.38 -5.68
N ASN A 30 -16.57 11.11 -5.32
CA ASN A 30 -17.48 12.12 -4.80
C ASN A 30 -17.26 12.32 -3.30
N LYS A 31 -16.91 13.55 -2.87
CA LYS A 31 -16.75 13.91 -1.44
C LYS A 31 -18.00 13.62 -0.60
N ALA A 32 -19.19 13.71 -1.20
CA ALA A 32 -20.45 13.43 -0.50
C ALA A 32 -20.60 11.94 -0.09
N SER A 33 -19.86 11.03 -0.72
CA SER A 33 -19.80 9.62 -0.32
C SER A 33 -18.87 9.37 0.88
N TYR A 34 -18.02 10.35 1.21
CA TYR A 34 -17.03 10.26 2.29
C TYR A 34 -17.11 11.49 3.20
N PRO A 35 -18.27 11.81 3.80
CA PRO A 35 -18.44 13.03 4.58
C PRO A 35 -17.44 13.18 5.73
N LEU A 36 -16.95 12.08 6.32
CA LEU A 36 -15.95 12.11 7.40
C LEU A 36 -14.51 12.37 6.92
N SER A 37 -14.24 12.30 5.61
CA SER A 37 -12.95 12.70 5.06
C SER A 37 -12.77 14.22 5.20
N SER A 38 -11.55 14.71 5.41
CA SER A 38 -11.25 16.15 5.42
C SER A 38 -11.31 16.72 3.99
N CYS A 39 -10.76 15.98 3.01
CA CYS A 39 -10.81 16.33 1.59
C CYS A 39 -10.77 15.07 0.71
N ILE A 40 -10.91 15.29 -0.61
CA ILE A 40 -10.55 14.33 -1.65
C ILE A 40 -9.43 14.97 -2.47
N GLU A 41 -8.29 14.31 -2.59
CA GLU A 41 -7.21 14.77 -3.47
C GLU A 41 -6.85 13.68 -4.46
N LYS A 42 -6.81 14.02 -5.76
CA LYS A 42 -6.48 13.09 -6.84
C LYS A 42 -7.29 11.76 -6.76
N ASN A 43 -8.59 11.86 -6.48
CA ASN A 43 -9.53 10.76 -6.23
C ASN A 43 -9.32 9.97 -4.92
N ILE A 44 -8.39 10.35 -4.05
CA ILE A 44 -8.13 9.64 -2.80
C ILE A 44 -8.78 10.40 -1.63
N PRO A 45 -9.67 9.77 -0.86
CA PRO A 45 -10.19 10.36 0.37
C PRO A 45 -9.10 10.41 1.45
N ILE A 46 -8.93 11.59 2.04
CA ILE A 46 -7.98 11.85 3.12
C ILE A 46 -8.78 12.10 4.39
N TYR A 47 -8.43 11.42 5.49
CA TYR A 47 -9.02 11.59 6.81
C TYR A 47 -7.97 12.16 7.73
N ASP A 48 -8.19 13.35 8.28
CA ASP A 48 -7.36 13.90 9.35
C ASP A 48 -7.77 13.26 10.68
N VAL A 49 -7.09 12.17 11.02
CA VAL A 49 -7.44 11.38 12.21
C VAL A 49 -7.02 12.06 13.52
N THR A 50 -6.30 13.19 13.46
CA THR A 50 -6.00 14.00 14.66
C THR A 50 -7.24 14.74 15.17
N THR A 51 -8.23 14.94 14.30
CA THR A 51 -9.51 15.60 14.61
C THR A 51 -10.62 14.61 14.98
N LEU A 52 -10.35 13.31 14.90
CA LEU A 52 -11.34 12.24 15.08
C LEU A 52 -11.09 11.50 16.40
N ASP A 53 -12.18 11.05 17.04
CA ASP A 53 -12.11 10.28 18.28
C ASP A 53 -12.32 8.79 18.03
N HIS A 54 -11.23 8.01 18.12
CA HIS A 54 -11.27 6.56 17.97
C HIS A 54 -11.98 5.82 19.13
N LEU A 55 -12.32 6.51 20.22
CA LEU A 55 -13.11 5.96 21.33
C LEU A 55 -14.62 6.12 21.11
N ASN A 56 -15.04 6.98 20.17
CA ASN A 56 -16.44 7.12 19.79
C ASN A 56 -16.86 5.97 18.87
N GLN A 57 -17.66 5.04 19.39
CA GLN A 57 -18.10 3.84 18.67
C GLN A 57 -18.99 4.14 17.45
N GLU A 58 -19.85 5.15 17.55
CA GLU A 58 -20.72 5.56 16.42
C GLU A 58 -19.87 6.13 15.29
N LEU A 59 -18.97 7.06 15.61
CA LEU A 59 -18.03 7.63 14.64
C LEU A 59 -17.17 6.56 13.97
N THR A 60 -16.58 5.66 14.76
CA THR A 60 -15.70 4.60 14.23
C THR A 60 -16.47 3.62 13.35
N THR A 61 -17.74 3.31 13.66
CA THR A 61 -18.60 2.51 12.78
C THR A 61 -18.82 3.19 11.43
N HIS A 62 -19.09 4.50 11.42
CA HIS A 62 -19.23 5.25 10.17
C HIS A 62 -17.92 5.35 9.38
N LEU A 63 -16.78 5.56 10.04
CA LEU A 63 -15.46 5.53 9.40
C LEU A 63 -15.18 4.18 8.74
N GLN A 64 -15.44 3.07 9.44
CA GLN A 64 -15.23 1.74 8.89
C GLN A 64 -16.13 1.48 7.66
N ASN A 65 -17.37 1.98 7.65
CA ASN A 65 -18.24 1.91 6.48
C ASN A 65 -17.67 2.70 5.29
N GLU A 66 -17.23 3.94 5.51
CA GLU A 66 -16.62 4.78 4.47
C GLU A 66 -15.32 4.15 3.93
N TRP A 67 -14.45 3.65 4.80
CA TRP A 67 -13.20 3.01 4.42
C TRP A 67 -13.43 1.69 3.69
N HIS A 68 -14.35 0.85 4.16
CA HIS A 68 -14.74 -0.37 3.47
C HIS A 68 -15.24 -0.07 2.06
N HIS A 69 -16.14 0.91 1.92
CA HIS A 69 -16.63 1.34 0.62
C HIS A 69 -15.50 1.88 -0.26
N ALA A 70 -14.61 2.73 0.28
CA ALA A 70 -13.48 3.28 -0.44
C ALA A 70 -12.55 2.18 -0.99
N LEU A 71 -12.23 1.17 -0.18
CA LEU A 71 -11.34 0.06 -0.54
C LEU A 71 -11.98 -0.96 -1.48
N ASN A 72 -13.31 -1.17 -1.37
CA ASN A 72 -14.03 -2.17 -2.15
C ASN A 72 -14.40 -1.63 -3.55
N THR A 73 -15.46 -0.82 -3.61
CA THR A 73 -16.09 -0.35 -4.85
C THR A 73 -15.75 1.10 -5.18
N GLY A 74 -15.09 1.80 -4.27
CA GLY A 74 -14.64 3.19 -4.43
C GLY A 74 -13.25 3.30 -5.08
N PRO A 75 -12.47 4.34 -4.73
CA PRO A 75 -11.18 4.60 -5.37
C PRO A 75 -10.08 3.57 -5.07
N GLY A 76 -10.26 2.71 -4.06
CA GLY A 76 -9.32 1.65 -3.69
C GLY A 76 -8.20 2.08 -2.74
N ILE A 77 -8.12 3.37 -2.38
CA ILE A 77 -7.08 3.95 -1.52
C ILE A 77 -7.73 4.85 -0.45
N VAL A 78 -7.16 4.86 0.75
CA VAL A 78 -7.51 5.73 1.88
C VAL A 78 -6.22 6.28 2.50
N VAL A 79 -6.19 7.58 2.81
CA VAL A 79 -5.09 8.19 3.59
C VAL A 79 -5.59 8.58 4.97
N LEU A 80 -4.85 8.21 6.00
CA LEU A 80 -5.04 8.61 7.39
C LEU A 80 -3.93 9.60 7.77
N LYS A 81 -4.23 10.90 7.64
CA LYS A 81 -3.30 11.98 7.96
C LYS A 81 -3.14 12.11 9.47
N GLY A 82 -1.90 12.20 9.94
CA GLY A 82 -1.56 12.29 11.36
C GLY A 82 -1.82 10.99 12.15
N MET A 83 -1.85 9.84 11.47
CA MET A 83 -2.06 8.53 12.10
C MET A 83 -1.07 8.27 13.23
N TYR A 84 0.19 8.65 13.04
CA TYR A 84 1.25 8.70 14.05
C TYR A 84 1.74 10.13 14.26
N HIS A 85 0.84 11.11 14.39
CA HIS A 85 1.24 12.52 14.49
C HIS A 85 2.31 12.75 15.60
N PRO A 86 3.41 13.48 15.31
CA PRO A 86 4.55 13.62 16.23
C PRO A 86 4.20 14.15 17.63
N THR A 87 3.16 14.96 17.76
CA THR A 87 2.73 15.49 19.08
C THR A 87 2.26 14.39 20.04
N ARG A 88 1.74 13.28 19.52
CA ARG A 88 1.25 12.14 20.32
C ARG A 88 2.19 10.93 20.23
N HIS A 89 2.78 10.70 19.06
CA HIS A 89 3.54 9.49 18.75
C HIS A 89 5.01 9.73 18.42
N GLY A 90 5.53 10.96 18.61
CA GLY A 90 6.92 11.31 18.31
C GLY A 90 7.94 10.34 18.92
N PRO A 91 7.92 10.08 20.24
CA PRO A 91 8.83 9.11 20.85
C PRO A 91 8.70 7.70 20.27
N THR A 92 7.48 7.25 19.95
CA THR A 92 7.23 5.94 19.34
C THR A 92 7.82 5.85 17.92
N LEU A 93 7.64 6.89 17.10
CA LEU A 93 8.21 6.97 15.75
C LEU A 93 9.74 6.98 15.79
N THR A 94 10.34 7.82 16.65
CA THR A 94 11.80 7.89 16.81
C THR A 94 12.36 6.53 17.22
N ALA A 95 11.83 5.92 18.29
CA ALA A 95 12.32 4.63 18.78
C ALA A 95 12.14 3.50 17.75
N THR A 96 11.03 3.51 17.00
CA THR A 96 10.77 2.53 15.93
C THR A 96 11.76 2.70 14.78
N THR A 97 11.99 3.94 14.33
CA THR A 97 12.98 4.25 13.29
C THR A 97 14.39 3.85 13.74
N GLU A 98 14.78 4.16 14.98
CA GLU A 98 16.07 3.75 15.55
C GLU A 98 16.22 2.22 15.63
N ALA A 99 15.17 1.50 16.00
CA ALA A 99 15.16 0.04 15.98
C ALA A 99 15.37 -0.50 14.56
N PHE A 100 14.68 0.04 13.56
CA PHE A 100 14.88 -0.35 12.16
C PHE A 100 16.28 -0.02 11.65
N THR A 101 16.83 1.15 11.97
CA THR A 101 18.22 1.52 11.61
C THR A 101 19.23 0.54 12.22
N ARG A 102 19.06 0.17 13.49
CA ARG A 102 19.92 -0.84 14.14
C ARG A 102 19.79 -2.23 13.50
N ILE A 103 18.58 -2.65 13.11
CA ILE A 103 18.37 -3.92 12.39
C ILE A 103 19.12 -3.89 11.05
N ILE A 104 18.97 -2.82 10.27
CA ILE A 104 19.66 -2.66 8.98
C ILE A 104 21.18 -2.71 9.16
N ALA A 105 21.72 -1.98 10.15
CA ALA A 105 23.15 -1.96 10.43
C ALA A 105 23.67 -3.37 10.81
N GLN A 106 22.95 -4.08 11.70
CA GLN A 106 23.31 -5.43 12.11
C GLN A 106 23.27 -6.42 10.93
N GLU A 107 22.25 -6.32 10.07
CA GLU A 107 22.10 -7.22 8.92
C GLU A 107 23.17 -6.98 7.87
N ARG A 108 23.58 -5.73 7.62
CA ARG A 108 24.71 -5.40 6.74
C ARG A 108 26.01 -6.06 7.18
N LEU A 109 26.27 -6.11 8.49
CA LEU A 109 27.49 -6.75 9.04
C LEU A 109 27.46 -8.28 8.91
N THR A 110 26.28 -8.89 8.96
CA THR A 110 26.10 -10.36 8.98
C THR A 110 25.70 -10.97 7.63
N ALA A 111 25.54 -10.15 6.59
CA ALA A 111 25.04 -10.54 5.28
C ALA A 111 25.99 -11.52 4.55
N THR A 112 25.91 -12.80 4.90
CA THR A 112 26.17 -13.88 3.95
C THR A 112 25.00 -13.92 2.97
N LYS A 113 25.23 -14.20 1.68
CA LYS A 113 24.30 -14.03 0.52
C LYS A 113 22.89 -14.67 0.59
N LYS A 114 22.36 -15.08 1.75
CA LYS A 114 21.02 -15.64 1.97
C LYS A 114 20.29 -14.89 3.09
N GLY A 115 19.50 -13.89 2.70
CA GLY A 115 18.61 -13.12 3.59
C GLY A 115 18.65 -11.65 3.24
N ASP A 116 17.47 -11.05 3.05
CA ASP A 116 17.16 -9.66 2.74
C ASP A 116 17.91 -9.09 1.52
N HIS A 117 17.18 -8.92 0.40
CA HIS A 117 17.76 -8.38 -0.84
C HIS A 117 18.11 -6.90 -0.67
N PHE A 118 19.35 -6.61 -0.27
CA PHE A 118 20.01 -5.37 -0.66
C PHE A 118 20.09 -5.39 -2.19
N ALA A 119 19.47 -4.40 -2.86
CA ALA A 119 19.58 -4.28 -4.30
C ALA A 119 21.07 -4.26 -4.70
N ALA A 120 21.41 -4.80 -5.88
CA ALA A 120 22.78 -5.04 -6.36
C ALA A 120 23.72 -3.79 -6.42
N SER A 121 23.26 -2.63 -5.96
CA SER A 121 23.96 -1.35 -5.94
C SER A 121 23.76 -0.54 -4.64
N GLY A 122 23.26 -1.12 -3.55
CA GLY A 122 23.08 -0.41 -2.26
C GLY A 122 22.00 0.69 -2.27
N LYS A 123 21.24 0.81 -3.36
CA LYS A 123 20.22 1.84 -3.59
C LYS A 123 18.95 1.71 -2.75
N ASN A 124 18.65 0.50 -2.26
CA ASN A 124 17.51 0.27 -1.40
C ASN A 124 17.95 -0.56 -0.18
N ASP A 125 17.50 -0.16 1.00
CA ASP A 125 17.55 -1.01 2.20
C ASP A 125 16.19 -1.64 2.43
N ARG A 126 16.18 -2.89 2.88
CA ARG A 126 14.95 -3.61 3.17
C ARG A 126 15.13 -4.46 4.41
N ILE A 127 14.10 -4.49 5.25
CA ILE A 127 13.98 -5.46 6.34
C ILE A 127 12.79 -6.36 6.03
N TRP A 128 13.04 -7.62 5.68
CA TRP A 128 12.01 -8.65 5.66
C TRP A 128 11.63 -9.06 7.07
N ASN A 129 10.36 -9.35 7.28
CA ASN A 129 9.81 -9.69 8.60
C ASN A 129 10.20 -8.66 9.68
N SER A 130 10.14 -7.37 9.33
CA SER A 130 10.42 -6.27 10.26
C SER A 130 9.52 -6.33 11.50
N PHE A 131 8.32 -6.91 11.39
CA PHE A 131 7.40 -7.12 12.51
C PHE A 131 8.05 -7.92 13.65
N SER A 132 8.51 -9.16 13.38
CA SER A 132 9.13 -9.98 14.43
C SER A 132 10.49 -9.43 14.85
N LYS A 133 11.28 -8.90 13.90
CA LYS A 133 12.61 -8.35 14.20
C LYS A 133 12.51 -7.12 15.12
N HIS A 134 11.51 -6.26 14.92
CA HIS A 134 11.21 -5.12 15.80
C HIS A 134 10.82 -5.58 17.19
N ALA A 135 9.89 -6.53 17.31
CA ALA A 135 9.45 -7.06 18.60
C ALA A 135 10.61 -7.65 19.44
N LEU A 136 11.56 -8.32 18.77
CA LEU A 136 12.74 -8.90 19.43
C LEU A 136 13.78 -7.85 19.83
N LEU A 137 13.97 -6.81 19.02
CA LEU A 137 15.00 -5.80 19.27
C LEU A 137 14.55 -4.72 20.26
N ASP A 138 13.29 -4.30 20.18
CA ASP A 138 12.70 -3.28 21.05
C ASP A 138 11.20 -3.53 21.23
N SER A 139 10.88 -4.33 22.24
CA SER A 139 9.51 -4.73 22.55
C SER A 139 8.63 -3.57 22.99
N ARG A 140 9.20 -2.50 23.58
CA ARG A 140 8.42 -1.36 24.06
C ARG A 140 7.91 -0.53 22.89
N SER A 141 8.81 -0.08 22.00
CA SER A 141 8.38 0.67 20.82
C SER A 141 7.54 -0.19 19.88
N PHE A 142 7.78 -1.51 19.82
CA PHE A 142 6.91 -2.44 19.10
C PHE A 142 5.46 -2.41 19.62
N VAL A 143 5.26 -2.57 20.92
CA VAL A 143 3.91 -2.55 21.51
C VAL A 143 3.25 -1.19 21.26
N ASP A 144 3.96 -0.09 21.53
CA ASP A 144 3.43 1.26 21.34
C ASP A 144 3.07 1.54 19.87
N TYR A 145 3.89 1.07 18.93
CA TYR A 145 3.69 1.28 17.50
C TYR A 145 2.49 0.48 16.98
N TYR A 146 2.44 -0.82 17.23
CA TYR A 146 1.39 -1.69 16.68
C TYR A 146 0.07 -1.65 17.46
N SER A 147 0.06 -1.01 18.63
CA SER A 147 -1.16 -0.76 19.41
C SER A 147 -1.88 0.54 19.01
N ASN A 148 -1.46 1.19 17.92
CA ASN A 148 -2.17 2.35 17.37
C ASN A 148 -3.62 1.97 17.00
N PRO A 149 -4.64 2.60 17.60
CA PRO A 149 -6.04 2.24 17.37
C PRO A 149 -6.50 2.40 15.92
N TRP A 150 -5.87 3.31 15.16
CA TRP A 150 -6.19 3.51 13.76
C TRP A 150 -5.77 2.32 12.89
N LEU A 151 -4.66 1.63 13.22
CA LEU A 151 -4.26 0.38 12.54
C LEU A 151 -5.35 -0.68 12.70
N ARG A 152 -5.88 -0.82 13.92
CA ARG A 152 -6.95 -1.78 14.21
C ARG A 152 -8.21 -1.44 13.43
N LEU A 153 -8.67 -0.19 13.49
CA LEU A 153 -9.93 0.22 12.87
C LEU A 153 -9.90 0.05 11.34
N ILE A 154 -8.82 0.46 10.66
CA ILE A 154 -8.70 0.30 9.20
C ILE A 154 -8.57 -1.18 8.80
N ALA A 155 -7.83 -1.99 9.56
CA ALA A 155 -7.73 -3.41 9.29
C ALA A 155 -9.07 -4.13 9.48
N GLU A 156 -9.80 -3.83 10.55
CA GLU A 156 -11.13 -4.37 10.82
C GLU A 156 -12.15 -3.98 9.75
N SER A 157 -12.05 -2.79 9.17
CA SER A 157 -12.94 -2.34 8.08
C SER A 157 -12.83 -3.22 6.83
N TRP A 158 -11.70 -3.91 6.63
CA TRP A 158 -11.43 -4.73 5.44
C TRP A 158 -11.41 -6.24 5.75
N LEU A 159 -10.64 -6.65 6.75
CA LEU A 159 -10.32 -8.05 7.07
C LEU A 159 -11.16 -8.61 8.23
N GLY A 160 -11.84 -7.75 8.98
CA GLY A 160 -12.53 -8.11 10.21
C GLY A 160 -11.61 -8.24 11.44
N PRO A 161 -12.16 -8.65 12.60
CA PRO A 161 -11.51 -8.54 13.91
C PRO A 161 -10.32 -9.49 14.15
N ALA A 162 -10.17 -10.52 13.32
CA ALA A 162 -9.11 -11.54 13.45
C ALA A 162 -7.94 -11.31 12.49
N TYR A 163 -7.71 -10.06 12.07
CA TYR A 163 -6.59 -9.73 11.19
C TYR A 163 -5.25 -10.05 11.84
N ARG A 164 -4.22 -10.24 10.98
CA ARG A 164 -2.84 -10.43 11.42
C ARG A 164 -1.96 -9.45 10.69
N VAL A 165 -0.94 -8.96 11.37
CA VAL A 165 0.02 -8.02 10.80
C VAL A 165 1.28 -8.77 10.37
N THR A 166 1.72 -8.48 9.16
CA THR A 166 3.09 -8.70 8.71
C THR A 166 3.61 -7.36 8.21
N ALA A 167 4.88 -7.06 8.46
CA ALA A 167 5.46 -5.78 8.11
C ALA A 167 6.84 -5.98 7.51
N GLN A 168 7.16 -5.12 6.54
CA GLN A 168 8.49 -4.99 5.95
C GLN A 168 8.87 -3.50 5.98
N VAL A 169 10.15 -3.21 6.14
CA VAL A 169 10.68 -1.86 5.94
C VAL A 169 11.25 -1.79 4.53
N ASN A 170 10.88 -0.78 3.77
CA ASN A 170 11.47 -0.49 2.46
C ASN A 170 11.97 0.95 2.47
N ILE A 171 13.26 1.14 2.23
CA ILE A 171 13.89 2.46 2.10
C ILE A 171 14.37 2.59 0.66
N VAL A 172 13.81 3.54 -0.08
CA VAL A 172 14.27 3.91 -1.42
C VAL A 172 15.19 5.11 -1.28
N LYS A 173 16.50 4.93 -1.51
CA LYS A 173 17.45 6.03 -1.39
C LYS A 173 17.35 6.99 -2.58
N PRO A 174 17.85 8.24 -2.42
CA PRO A 174 18.06 9.17 -3.54
C PRO A 174 18.66 8.48 -4.78
N GLY A 175 18.08 8.72 -5.96
CA GLY A 175 18.46 8.07 -7.22
C GLY A 175 17.86 6.67 -7.45
N GLY A 176 16.93 6.22 -6.60
CA GLY A 176 16.17 4.99 -6.77
C GLY A 176 15.20 5.08 -7.96
N ALA A 177 15.22 4.07 -8.84
CA ALA A 177 14.32 4.02 -9.99
C ALA A 177 12.89 3.64 -9.58
N ALA A 178 11.91 4.14 -10.34
CA ALA A 178 10.51 3.73 -10.18
C ALA A 178 10.33 2.23 -10.47
N GLN A 179 9.33 1.64 -9.82
CA GLN A 179 8.92 0.26 -10.10
C GLN A 179 7.89 0.23 -11.25
N GLU A 180 7.77 -0.95 -11.86
CA GLU A 180 6.65 -1.25 -12.75
C GLU A 180 5.35 -1.41 -11.95
N SER A 181 4.23 -0.97 -12.52
CA SER A 181 2.92 -1.15 -11.92
C SER A 181 2.61 -2.63 -11.73
N HIS A 182 2.03 -2.99 -10.59
CA HIS A 182 1.61 -4.35 -10.31
C HIS A 182 0.35 -4.36 -9.43
N ARG A 183 -0.20 -5.56 -9.28
CA ARG A 183 -1.12 -5.90 -8.19
C ARG A 183 -0.39 -6.80 -7.22
N ASP A 184 -0.79 -6.73 -5.96
CA ASP A 184 -0.14 -7.42 -4.86
C ASP A 184 -0.76 -8.82 -4.59
N TYR A 185 -0.62 -9.30 -3.36
CA TYR A 185 -0.92 -10.67 -2.94
C TYR A 185 -2.28 -11.21 -3.44
N HIS A 186 -2.41 -12.50 -3.81
CA HIS A 186 -1.35 -13.53 -3.96
C HIS A 186 -0.97 -13.81 -5.42
N LEU A 187 -1.84 -13.43 -6.37
CA LEU A 187 -1.63 -13.68 -7.79
C LEU A 187 -0.65 -12.71 -8.44
N GLY A 188 -0.37 -11.57 -7.81
CA GLY A 188 0.66 -10.61 -8.24
C GLY A 188 2.03 -11.23 -8.44
N PHE A 189 2.38 -12.22 -7.61
CA PHE A 189 3.66 -12.93 -7.63
C PHE A 189 3.72 -14.09 -8.62
N GLN A 190 2.59 -14.48 -9.22
CA GLN A 190 2.50 -15.63 -10.13
C GLN A 190 2.76 -15.23 -11.57
N GLY A 191 3.37 -16.11 -12.39
CA GLY A 191 3.49 -15.88 -13.83
C GLY A 191 2.12 -15.81 -14.52
N GLY A 192 2.05 -15.17 -15.70
CA GLY A 192 0.79 -14.96 -16.43
C GLY A 192 0.04 -16.27 -16.74
N ALA A 193 0.75 -17.29 -17.24
CA ALA A 193 0.17 -18.60 -17.53
C ALA A 193 -0.37 -19.31 -16.27
N ALA A 194 0.29 -19.17 -15.12
CA ALA A 194 -0.20 -19.73 -13.86
C ALA A 194 -1.45 -18.98 -13.38
N THR A 195 -1.43 -17.65 -13.45
CA THR A 195 -2.56 -16.77 -13.09
C THR A 195 -3.81 -17.09 -13.91
N ALA A 196 -3.65 -17.34 -15.21
CA ALA A 196 -4.77 -17.66 -16.13
C ALA A 196 -5.53 -18.95 -15.79
N ARG A 197 -4.96 -19.84 -14.97
CA ARG A 197 -5.65 -21.09 -14.55
C ARG A 197 -6.62 -20.89 -13.38
N PHE A 198 -6.50 -19.78 -12.65
CA PHE A 198 -7.36 -19.49 -11.52
C PHE A 198 -8.76 -19.08 -12.00
N PRO A 199 -9.84 -19.63 -11.40
CA PRO A 199 -11.19 -19.17 -11.65
C PRO A 199 -11.35 -17.66 -11.47
N ARG A 200 -12.25 -17.02 -12.23
CA ARG A 200 -12.59 -15.60 -12.10
C ARG A 200 -12.88 -15.22 -10.64
N THR A 201 -13.66 -16.06 -9.96
CA THR A 201 -14.01 -15.89 -8.55
C THR A 201 -12.79 -15.85 -7.64
N LEU A 202 -11.76 -16.66 -7.88
CA LEU A 202 -10.53 -16.61 -7.09
C LEU A 202 -9.65 -15.40 -7.43
N GLN A 203 -9.65 -14.94 -8.69
CA GLN A 203 -8.96 -13.70 -9.03
C GLN A 203 -9.54 -12.50 -8.29
N VAL A 204 -10.89 -12.43 -8.22
CA VAL A 204 -11.59 -11.39 -7.45
C VAL A 204 -11.42 -11.60 -5.95
N ALA A 205 -11.60 -12.83 -5.44
CA ALA A 205 -11.50 -13.14 -4.01
C ALA A 205 -10.12 -12.86 -3.42
N SER A 206 -9.05 -12.95 -4.23
CA SER A 206 -7.67 -12.69 -3.81
C SER A 206 -7.50 -11.33 -3.14
N GLN A 207 -8.25 -10.31 -3.59
CA GLN A 207 -8.10 -8.96 -3.08
C GLN A 207 -8.57 -8.80 -1.62
N TYR A 208 -9.43 -9.70 -1.15
CA TYR A 208 -10.00 -9.67 0.21
C TYR A 208 -9.14 -10.44 1.24
N LEU A 209 -8.03 -11.05 0.81
CA LEU A 209 -7.17 -11.84 1.70
C LEU A 209 -6.19 -10.98 2.50
N THR A 210 -5.92 -9.77 2.04
CA THR A 210 -4.97 -8.84 2.65
C THR A 210 -5.45 -7.41 2.48
N LEU A 211 -5.08 -6.52 3.41
CA LEU A 211 -5.08 -5.08 3.22
C LEU A 211 -3.62 -4.65 3.10
N GLN A 212 -3.29 -3.81 2.12
CA GLN A 212 -1.97 -3.18 2.08
C GLN A 212 -1.99 -1.85 2.82
N GLY A 213 -0.88 -1.56 3.50
CA GLY A 213 -0.71 -0.32 4.24
C GLY A 213 0.76 0.08 4.30
N ALA A 214 1.01 1.39 4.28
CA ALA A 214 2.31 1.98 4.52
C ALA A 214 2.19 3.14 5.51
N VAL A 215 3.19 3.28 6.38
CA VAL A 215 3.33 4.41 7.30
C VAL A 215 4.60 5.15 6.93
N ALA A 216 4.52 6.47 6.78
CA ALA A 216 5.67 7.29 6.45
C ALA A 216 6.57 7.47 7.68
N HIS A 217 7.83 7.05 7.58
CA HIS A 217 8.88 7.24 8.61
C HIS A 217 9.80 8.44 8.31
N SER A 218 9.45 9.23 7.30
CA SER A 218 10.03 10.52 6.94
C SER A 218 8.97 11.30 6.16
N ASP A 219 9.18 12.59 5.95
CA ASP A 219 8.39 13.31 4.94
C ASP A 219 8.65 12.69 3.56
N MET A 220 7.58 12.55 2.78
CA MET A 220 7.58 11.95 1.45
C MET A 220 7.06 12.96 0.42
N PRO A 221 7.81 14.04 0.12
CA PRO A 221 7.43 14.97 -0.94
C PRO A 221 7.38 14.26 -2.30
N ALA A 222 6.73 14.83 -3.32
CA ALA A 222 6.60 14.19 -4.63
C ALA A 222 7.95 13.73 -5.23
N ARG A 223 9.03 14.49 -5.01
CA ARG A 223 10.39 14.17 -5.46
C ARG A 223 11.04 12.97 -4.73
N SER A 224 10.54 12.55 -3.57
CA SER A 224 11.07 11.37 -2.86
C SER A 224 10.53 10.04 -3.38
N GLY A 225 9.66 10.08 -4.39
CA GLY A 225 9.07 8.88 -5.01
C GLY A 225 8.01 8.18 -4.17
N PRO A 226 7.01 8.90 -3.60
CA PRO A 226 5.89 8.26 -2.92
C PRO A 226 5.18 7.26 -3.85
N THR A 227 4.45 6.32 -3.26
CA THR A 227 3.73 5.29 -4.00
C THR A 227 2.78 5.93 -5.01
N ARG A 228 2.85 5.44 -6.24
CA ARG A 228 1.98 5.77 -7.35
C ARG A 228 0.81 4.80 -7.36
N PHE A 229 -0.40 5.32 -7.46
CA PHE A 229 -1.65 4.57 -7.48
C PHE A 229 -2.45 4.89 -8.73
N LEU A 230 -3.26 3.95 -9.19
CA LEU A 230 -4.29 4.20 -10.19
C LEU A 230 -5.66 3.95 -9.53
N PRO A 231 -6.37 5.00 -9.07
CA PRO A 231 -7.65 4.84 -8.40
C PRO A 231 -8.66 4.07 -9.24
N PHE A 232 -9.56 3.33 -8.57
CA PHE A 232 -10.58 2.44 -9.13
C PHE A 232 -10.06 1.22 -9.90
N SER A 233 -8.75 1.14 -10.19
CA SER A 233 -8.18 0.04 -10.97
C SER A 233 -8.41 -1.35 -10.35
N GLN A 234 -8.66 -1.45 -9.04
CA GLN A 234 -9.00 -2.71 -8.36
C GLN A 234 -10.37 -3.27 -8.79
N CYS A 235 -11.29 -2.40 -9.23
CA CYS A 235 -12.62 -2.81 -9.72
C CYS A 235 -12.55 -3.53 -11.08
N PHE A 236 -11.40 -3.53 -11.76
CA PHE A 236 -11.22 -4.31 -12.98
C PHE A 236 -10.92 -5.78 -12.64
N GLU A 237 -11.93 -6.63 -12.72
CA GLU A 237 -11.85 -8.05 -12.32
C GLU A 237 -10.67 -8.82 -12.95
N PRO A 238 -10.38 -8.73 -14.26
CA PRO A 238 -9.29 -9.52 -14.85
C PRO A 238 -7.90 -8.87 -14.67
N GLY A 239 -7.76 -7.87 -13.78
CA GLY A 239 -6.53 -7.09 -13.72
C GLY A 239 -5.27 -7.83 -13.25
N TYR A 240 -5.39 -9.00 -12.58
CA TYR A 240 -4.23 -9.88 -12.33
C TYR A 240 -3.63 -10.48 -13.62
N LEU A 241 -4.46 -10.61 -14.66
CA LEU A 241 -4.01 -10.98 -16.01
C LEU A 241 -3.53 -9.75 -16.81
N ALA A 242 -4.11 -8.58 -16.54
CA ALA A 242 -3.95 -7.40 -17.37
C ALA A 242 -2.69 -6.57 -17.08
N TRP A 243 -2.25 -6.46 -15.83
CA TRP A 243 -1.24 -5.46 -15.42
C TRP A 243 0.12 -5.58 -16.11
N ARG A 244 0.44 -6.75 -16.69
CA ARG A 244 1.68 -6.98 -17.45
C ARG A 244 1.59 -6.57 -18.92
N GLY A 245 0.39 -6.32 -19.43
CA GLY A 245 0.16 -5.89 -20.80
C GLY A 245 0.64 -4.46 -21.01
N GLU A 246 1.30 -4.20 -22.14
CA GLU A 246 1.94 -2.91 -22.39
C GLU A 246 0.92 -1.76 -22.42
N ASP A 247 -0.26 -1.97 -23.01
CA ASP A 247 -1.32 -0.95 -23.03
C ASP A 247 -1.76 -0.53 -21.61
N PHE A 248 -1.78 -1.48 -20.68
CA PHE A 248 -2.14 -1.23 -19.27
C PHE A 248 -1.02 -0.50 -18.52
N ARG A 249 0.24 -0.87 -18.78
CA ARG A 249 1.41 -0.17 -18.21
C ARG A 249 1.55 1.24 -18.74
N ALA A 250 1.33 1.44 -20.05
CA ALA A 250 1.31 2.76 -20.68
C ALA A 250 0.24 3.63 -20.04
N TYR A 251 -1.00 3.11 -19.94
CA TYR A 251 -2.07 3.84 -19.29
C TYR A 251 -1.76 4.18 -17.82
N PHE A 252 -1.18 3.25 -17.06
CA PHE A 252 -0.73 3.53 -15.69
C PHE A 252 0.31 4.65 -15.65
N ARG A 253 1.36 4.59 -16.48
CA ARG A 253 2.41 5.63 -16.51
C ARG A 253 1.86 7.02 -16.84
N GLU A 254 0.82 7.10 -17.65
CA GLU A 254 0.18 8.35 -18.05
C GLU A 254 -0.83 8.88 -17.02
N ASN A 255 -1.46 8.00 -16.21
CA ASN A 255 -2.63 8.35 -15.41
C ASN A 255 -2.49 8.08 -13.90
N TYR A 256 -1.35 7.58 -13.43
CA TYR A 256 -1.15 7.38 -12.00
C TYR A 256 -1.25 8.70 -11.23
N VAL A 257 -1.65 8.60 -9.97
CA VAL A 257 -1.61 9.67 -9.00
C VAL A 257 -0.65 9.30 -7.88
N ALA A 258 -0.03 10.31 -7.27
CA ALA A 258 0.75 10.13 -6.06
C ALA A 258 0.46 11.33 -5.15
N LEU A 259 0.34 11.07 -3.85
CA LEU A 259 0.16 12.10 -2.83
C LEU A 259 1.43 12.20 -2.00
N PRO A 260 1.89 13.42 -1.67
CA PRO A 260 2.90 13.57 -0.64
C PRO A 260 2.34 13.06 0.70
N LEU A 261 3.21 12.49 1.53
CA LEU A 261 2.88 12.09 2.90
C LEU A 261 3.81 12.84 3.85
N GLU A 262 3.30 13.22 5.01
CA GLU A 262 4.13 13.73 6.11
C GLU A 262 4.56 12.58 7.03
N LEU A 263 5.60 12.81 7.83
CA LEU A 263 6.02 11.88 8.87
C LEU A 263 4.83 11.42 9.73
N GLY A 264 4.59 10.12 9.77
CA GLY A 264 3.54 9.48 10.54
C GLY A 264 2.19 9.35 9.84
N ASP A 265 2.04 9.86 8.62
CA ASP A 265 0.85 9.59 7.81
C ASP A 265 0.77 8.12 7.43
N GLY A 266 -0.46 7.58 7.40
CA GLY A 266 -0.76 6.24 6.93
C GLY A 266 -1.46 6.27 5.57
N VAL A 267 -1.09 5.39 4.65
CA VAL A 267 -1.83 5.13 3.41
C VAL A 267 -2.19 3.66 3.34
N PHE A 268 -3.46 3.36 3.08
CA PHE A 268 -3.99 2.01 2.99
C PHE A 268 -4.70 1.82 1.65
N PHE A 269 -4.55 0.67 1.04
CA PHE A 269 -5.12 0.41 -0.27
C PHE A 269 -5.45 -1.06 -0.47
N ASN A 270 -6.44 -1.30 -1.32
CA ASN A 270 -6.81 -2.63 -1.75
C ASN A 270 -5.64 -3.23 -2.55
N PRO A 271 -5.19 -4.48 -2.27
CA PRO A 271 -4.02 -5.09 -2.94
C PRO A 271 -4.20 -5.25 -4.46
N ALA A 272 -5.43 -5.18 -4.98
CA ALA A 272 -5.71 -5.22 -6.41
C ALA A 272 -5.66 -3.83 -7.08
N VAL A 273 -5.41 -2.74 -6.35
CA VAL A 273 -5.08 -1.45 -6.95
C VAL A 273 -3.76 -1.60 -7.72
N PHE A 274 -3.74 -1.14 -8.97
CA PHE A 274 -2.50 -0.98 -9.72
C PHE A 274 -1.66 0.08 -9.02
N HIS A 275 -0.48 -0.29 -8.59
CA HIS A 275 0.42 0.60 -7.88
C HIS A 275 1.89 0.28 -8.17
N ALA A 276 2.75 1.25 -7.89
CA ALA A 276 4.19 1.13 -8.03
C ALA A 276 4.90 2.11 -7.09
N ALA A 277 6.09 1.78 -6.61
CA ALA A 277 6.96 2.79 -6.00
C ALA A 277 7.38 3.83 -7.04
N GLY A 278 7.40 5.12 -6.65
CA GLY A 278 7.90 6.20 -7.49
C GLY A 278 9.42 6.19 -7.59
N ALA A 279 9.96 7.00 -8.51
CA ALA A 279 11.39 7.26 -8.56
C ALA A 279 11.74 8.25 -7.44
N ASN A 280 12.81 7.97 -6.69
CA ASN A 280 13.35 8.93 -5.74
C ASN A 280 14.35 9.83 -6.47
N GLU A 281 13.90 11.04 -6.77
CA GLU A 281 14.61 12.08 -7.52
C GLU A 281 15.27 13.12 -6.60
N MET A 282 15.28 12.86 -5.29
CA MET A 282 16.01 13.67 -4.31
C MET A 282 17.52 13.61 -4.58
N LEU A 283 18.24 14.65 -4.16
CA LEU A 283 19.70 14.60 -4.09
C LEU A 283 20.13 13.76 -2.87
N PRO A 284 21.35 13.18 -2.86
CA PRO A 284 21.86 12.43 -1.71
C PRO A 284 21.78 13.23 -0.39
N GLU A 285 22.04 14.54 -0.45
CA GLU A 285 22.01 15.49 0.67
C GLU A 285 20.58 15.78 1.18
N ASP A 286 19.55 15.47 0.38
CA ASP A 286 18.14 15.71 0.70
C ASP A 286 17.45 14.47 1.33
N GLY A 287 18.08 13.29 1.30
CA GLY A 287 17.52 12.04 1.85
C GLY A 287 17.53 12.00 3.39
N PRO A 288 16.81 11.07 4.04
CA PRO A 288 16.97 10.85 5.49
C PRO A 288 18.44 10.58 5.75
N ALA A 289 19.07 11.42 6.59
CA ALA A 289 20.51 11.44 6.80
C ALA A 289 21.05 10.01 7.00
N GLY A 290 21.64 9.48 5.93
CA GLY A 290 22.52 8.34 6.05
C GLY A 290 23.73 8.88 6.78
N ASP A 291 23.99 8.34 7.97
CA ASP A 291 25.24 8.58 8.66
C ASP A 291 26.37 8.08 7.75
N ASP A 292 27.00 8.99 7.03
CA ASP A 292 28.26 8.79 6.34
C ASP A 292 29.34 8.69 7.42
N GLY A 293 29.30 7.61 8.18
CA GLY A 293 30.31 7.27 9.17
C GLY A 293 31.58 6.84 8.45
N GLU A 294 32.54 7.75 8.34
CA GLU A 294 33.96 7.39 8.35
C GLU A 294 34.23 6.51 9.58
N TYR A 295 34.42 5.21 9.38
CA TYR A 295 35.31 4.33 10.14
C TYR A 295 35.73 3.12 9.31
#